data_AF-A0A370HY37-F1
#
_entry.id   AF-A0A370HY37-F1
#
_cell.length_a   1.000
_cell.length_b   1.000
_cell.length_c   1.000
_cell.angle_alpha   90.00
_cell.angle_beta   90.00
_cell.angle_gamma   90.00
#
_symmetry.space_group_name_H-M   'P 1'
#
loop_
_entity.id
_entity.type
_entity.pdbx_description
1 polymer ?
#
loop_
_entity_poly.entity_id
_entity_poly.type
_entity_poly.pdbx_seq_one_letter_code
_entity_poly.pdbx_strand_id
1 'polypeptide(L)'
;MGRDEWETPQQQAIRRKNRIRLAIVGPIAIIAVAIAIIAYMRDPEQSGPAPATHVAAAFHGQWRGVADNGRDTFDVVLTFDETTGGNTATSSSTDRASGIRCERHEVVTASTDTELTFQADTATGGEGCDPGTKSTVQLHTDGSLDYRSPGRGGTVTGTLRKG
;
A
#
# COMPACT_ATOMS: atom_id res chain seq x y z
N MET A 1 -72.09 -12.32 -32.78
CA MET A 1 -71.24 -12.84 -33.87
C MET A 1 -69.84 -12.30 -33.63
N GLY A 2 -68.88 -12.98 -33.01
CA GLY A 2 -68.62 -14.42 -32.94
C GLY A 2 -67.25 -14.65 -33.57
N ARG A 3 -66.17 -14.70 -32.77
CA ARG A 3 -64.83 -15.06 -33.27
C ARG A 3 -63.91 -15.76 -32.26
N ASP A 4 -64.45 -16.30 -31.17
CA ASP A 4 -63.62 -16.86 -30.08
C ASP A 4 -63.76 -18.39 -29.91
N GLU A 5 -64.29 -19.11 -30.89
CA GLU A 5 -64.73 -20.49 -30.69
C GLU A 5 -63.94 -21.57 -31.43
N TRP A 6 -62.63 -21.41 -31.70
CA TRP A 6 -61.83 -22.52 -32.26
C TRP A 6 -60.36 -22.53 -31.81
N GLU A 7 -60.08 -22.33 -30.52
CA GLU A 7 -58.74 -22.59 -29.98
C GLU A 7 -58.68 -23.97 -29.34
N THR A 8 -57.81 -24.84 -29.86
CA THR A 8 -57.63 -26.21 -29.34
C THR A 8 -56.86 -26.19 -28.01
N PRO A 9 -57.10 -27.15 -27.09
CA PRO A 9 -56.39 -27.21 -25.81
C PRO A 9 -54.86 -27.27 -25.94
N GLN A 10 -54.34 -27.79 -27.06
CA GLN A 10 -52.90 -27.81 -27.34
C GLN A 10 -52.32 -26.42 -27.67
N GLN A 11 -53.08 -25.53 -28.32
CA GLN A 11 -52.62 -24.17 -28.62
C GLN A 11 -52.53 -23.29 -27.37
N GLN A 12 -53.41 -23.51 -26.37
CA GLN A 12 -53.34 -22.82 -25.09
C GLN A 12 -52.12 -23.27 -24.24
N ALA A 13 -51.69 -24.53 -24.37
CA ALA A 13 -50.51 -25.06 -23.66
C ALA A 13 -49.18 -24.49 -24.19
N ILE A 14 -49.08 -24.23 -25.49
CA ILE A 14 -47.85 -23.67 -26.11
C ILE A 14 -47.65 -22.20 -25.72
N ARG A 15 -48.73 -21.40 -25.61
CA ARG A 15 -48.60 -19.99 -25.16
C ARG A 15 -48.16 -19.84 -23.70
N ARG A 16 -48.55 -20.75 -22.80
CA ARG A 16 -48.10 -20.71 -21.39
C ARG A 16 -46.61 -21.02 -21.24
N LYS A 17 -46.02 -21.82 -22.13
CA LYS A 17 -44.60 -22.19 -22.06
C LYS A 17 -43.65 -21.04 -22.45
N ASN A 18 -44.08 -20.16 -23.37
CA ASN A 18 -43.23 -19.06 -23.86
C ASN A 18 -43.30 -17.77 -23.01
N ARG A 19 -44.32 -17.59 -22.16
CA ARG A 19 -44.34 -16.46 -21.21
C ARG A 19 -43.46 -16.67 -19.96
N ILE A 20 -43.12 -17.92 -19.64
CA ILE A 20 -42.31 -18.23 -18.44
C ILE A 20 -40.80 -18.13 -18.73
N ARG A 21 -40.36 -18.25 -19.99
CA ARG A 21 -38.92 -18.25 -20.32
C ARG A 21 -38.28 -16.86 -20.48
N LEU A 22 -39.06 -15.78 -20.63
CA LEU A 22 -38.50 -14.43 -20.79
C LEU A 22 -38.50 -13.57 -19.52
N ALA A 23 -39.09 -14.02 -18.41
CA ALA A 23 -39.20 -13.22 -17.20
C ALA A 23 -38.11 -13.48 -16.13
N ILE A 24 -37.23 -14.47 -16.32
CA ILE A 24 -36.27 -14.89 -15.28
C ILE A 24 -34.79 -14.69 -15.68
N VAL A 25 -34.47 -14.55 -16.98
CA VAL A 25 -33.07 -14.44 -17.43
C VAL A 25 -32.56 -12.99 -17.48
N GLY A 26 -33.45 -12.00 -17.58
CA GLY A 26 -33.11 -10.58 -17.54
C GLY A 26 -32.62 -10.04 -16.17
N PRO A 27 -33.28 -10.34 -15.04
CA PRO A 27 -32.93 -9.70 -13.76
C PRO A 27 -31.65 -10.25 -13.10
N ILE A 28 -31.20 -11.47 -13.44
CA ILE A 28 -30.01 -12.06 -12.80
C ILE A 28 -28.72 -11.36 -13.25
N ALA A 29 -28.62 -10.97 -14.53
CA ALA A 29 -27.45 -10.23 -15.03
C ALA A 29 -27.34 -8.83 -14.41
N ILE A 30 -28.48 -8.15 -14.20
CA ILE A 30 -28.51 -6.81 -13.58
C ILE A 30 -28.19 -6.89 -12.08
N ILE A 31 -28.67 -7.92 -11.38
CA ILE A 31 -28.34 -8.13 -9.96
C ILE A 31 -26.86 -8.50 -9.80
N ALA A 32 -26.28 -9.33 -10.66
CA ALA A 32 -24.85 -9.65 -10.61
C ALA A 32 -23.97 -8.41 -10.85
N VAL A 33 -24.34 -7.56 -11.82
CA VAL A 33 -23.65 -6.29 -12.08
C VAL A 33 -23.83 -5.30 -10.92
N ALA A 34 -25.02 -5.19 -10.34
CA ALA A 34 -25.26 -4.32 -9.19
C ALA A 34 -24.51 -4.81 -7.93
N ILE A 35 -24.43 -6.12 -7.69
CA ILE A 35 -23.63 -6.69 -6.60
C ILE A 35 -22.14 -6.46 -6.85
N ALA A 36 -21.65 -6.63 -8.09
CA ALA A 36 -20.27 -6.33 -8.44
C ALA A 36 -19.94 -4.84 -8.25
N ILE A 37 -20.83 -3.93 -8.63
CA ILE A 37 -20.66 -2.48 -8.42
C ILE A 37 -20.72 -2.11 -6.93
N ILE A 38 -21.62 -2.70 -6.14
CA ILE A 38 -21.70 -2.45 -4.69
C ILE A 38 -20.48 -3.03 -3.97
N ALA A 39 -19.97 -4.19 -4.38
CA ALA A 39 -18.70 -4.74 -3.86
C ALA A 39 -17.51 -3.84 -4.24
N TYR A 40 -17.49 -3.35 -5.49
CA TYR A 40 -16.45 -2.42 -5.97
C TYR A 40 -16.53 -1.03 -5.31
N MET A 41 -17.73 -0.60 -4.88
CA MET A 41 -17.91 0.67 -4.16
C MET A 41 -17.84 0.55 -2.63
N ARG A 42 -17.94 -0.65 -2.05
CA ARG A 42 -17.81 -0.87 -0.60
C ARG A 42 -16.38 -1.08 -0.12
N ASP A 43 -15.47 -1.42 -1.01
CA ASP A 43 -14.05 -1.50 -0.72
C ASP A 43 -13.25 -0.84 -1.85
N PRO A 44 -13.11 0.50 -1.87
CA PRO A 44 -11.88 1.04 -2.40
C PRO A 44 -10.79 0.63 -1.41
N GLU A 45 -10.27 -0.57 -1.62
CA GLU A 45 -8.88 -0.89 -1.32
C GLU A 45 -8.34 -0.23 -0.05
N GLN A 46 -8.68 -0.80 1.10
CA GLN A 46 -7.67 -0.99 2.13
C GLN A 46 -6.73 -2.13 1.68
N SER A 47 -6.26 -2.07 0.43
CA SER A 47 -5.09 -2.77 -0.06
C SER A 47 -3.91 -2.07 0.61
N GLY A 48 -3.75 -2.33 1.91
CA GLY A 48 -2.47 -2.12 2.56
C GLY A 48 -1.43 -2.79 1.66
N PRO A 49 -0.31 -2.12 1.36
CA PRO A 49 0.71 -2.68 0.49
C PRO A 49 1.01 -4.11 0.96
N ALA A 50 0.85 -5.09 0.06
CA ALA A 50 1.22 -6.46 0.37
C ALA A 50 2.68 -6.42 0.85
N PRO A 51 3.01 -7.09 1.97
CA PRO A 51 4.37 -7.07 2.49
C PRO A 51 5.31 -7.47 1.37
N ALA A 52 6.38 -6.68 1.19
CA ALA A 52 7.43 -6.98 0.24
C ALA A 52 7.87 -8.44 0.43
N THR A 53 7.88 -9.20 -0.66
CA THR A 53 8.04 -10.67 -0.54
C THR A 53 9.44 -11.03 -0.07
N HIS A 54 10.45 -10.21 -0.38
CA HIS A 54 11.82 -10.29 0.15
C HIS A 54 12.54 -8.95 0.05
N VAL A 55 13.37 -8.61 1.04
CA VAL A 55 14.35 -7.52 0.97
C VAL A 55 15.69 -8.07 0.51
N ALA A 56 16.35 -7.39 -0.44
CA ALA A 56 17.65 -7.82 -0.94
C ALA A 56 18.71 -7.73 0.17
N ALA A 57 19.56 -8.76 0.28
CA ALA A 57 20.60 -8.85 1.31
C ALA A 57 21.58 -7.66 1.31
N ALA A 58 21.68 -6.93 0.20
CA ALA A 58 22.50 -5.73 0.12
C ALA A 58 22.05 -4.64 1.11
N PHE A 59 20.75 -4.54 1.40
CA PHE A 59 20.19 -3.59 2.37
C PHE A 59 20.45 -3.97 3.82
N HIS A 60 20.72 -5.23 4.12
CA HIS A 60 20.84 -5.72 5.49
C HIS A 60 21.95 -5.04 6.29
N GLY A 61 21.75 -4.93 7.61
CA GLY A 61 22.68 -4.31 8.53
C GLY A 61 22.39 -2.84 8.77
N GLN A 62 23.42 -2.11 9.21
CA GLN A 62 23.29 -0.74 9.65
C GLN A 62 23.85 0.25 8.63
N TRP A 63 23.13 1.35 8.45
CA TRP A 63 23.43 2.45 7.56
C TRP A 63 23.44 3.74 8.37
N ARG A 64 24.45 4.58 8.14
CA ARG A 64 24.65 5.85 8.86
C ARG A 64 25.01 6.95 7.89
N GLY A 65 24.52 8.15 8.15
CA GLY A 65 24.85 9.30 7.32
C GLY A 65 24.20 10.58 7.80
N VAL A 66 24.26 11.59 6.94
CA VAL A 66 23.73 12.91 7.20
C VAL A 66 22.64 13.19 6.20
N ALA A 67 21.53 13.74 6.67
CA ALA A 67 20.44 14.20 5.83
C ALA A 67 20.03 15.63 6.20
N ASP A 68 19.46 16.37 5.27
CA ASP A 68 19.01 17.74 5.46
C ASP A 68 17.76 18.05 4.64
N ASN A 69 17.06 19.12 5.00
CA ASN A 69 15.91 19.67 4.28
C ASN A 69 16.19 21.10 3.78
N GLY A 70 17.47 21.50 3.68
CA GLY A 70 17.92 22.87 3.40
C GLY A 70 17.83 23.86 4.57
N ARG A 71 17.23 23.49 5.70
CA ARG A 71 17.15 24.33 6.92
C ARG A 71 17.82 23.67 8.13
N ASP A 72 17.52 22.40 8.33
CA ASP A 72 17.93 21.58 9.46
C ASP A 72 18.80 20.43 8.96
N THR A 73 19.71 19.94 9.80
CA THR A 73 20.60 18.82 9.49
C THR A 73 20.45 17.73 10.53
N PHE A 74 20.39 16.49 10.09
CA PHE A 74 20.08 15.33 10.89
C PHE A 74 21.15 14.25 10.74
N ASP A 75 21.59 13.69 11.86
CA ASP A 75 22.31 12.43 11.88
C ASP A 75 21.31 11.27 11.78
N VAL A 76 21.42 10.49 10.72
CA VAL A 76 20.49 9.39 10.42
C VAL A 76 21.18 8.05 10.62
N VAL A 77 20.50 7.14 11.34
CA VAL A 77 20.89 5.73 11.46
C VAL A 77 19.69 4.89 11.07
N LEU A 78 19.90 3.95 10.14
CA LEU A 78 18.89 3.02 9.66
C LEU A 78 19.43 1.60 9.79
N THR A 79 18.70 0.70 10.43
CA THR A 79 19.11 -0.69 10.64
C THR A 79 18.02 -1.63 10.14
N PHE A 80 18.35 -2.47 9.16
CA PHE A 80 17.45 -3.49 8.64
C PHE A 80 17.71 -4.81 9.36
N ASP A 81 16.67 -5.42 9.92
CA ASP A 81 16.78 -6.65 10.70
C ASP A 81 16.88 -7.88 9.77
N GLU A 82 18.01 -8.59 9.84
CA GLU A 82 18.24 -9.79 9.05
C GLU A 82 17.33 -10.95 9.46
N THR A 83 16.91 -11.00 10.72
CA THR A 83 16.11 -12.10 11.27
C THR A 83 14.66 -12.08 10.77
N THR A 84 14.17 -10.92 10.36
CA THR A 84 12.84 -10.75 9.75
C THR A 84 12.86 -10.83 8.22
N GLY A 85 14.02 -11.20 7.64
CA GLY A 85 14.25 -11.15 6.20
C GLY A 85 14.27 -9.73 5.65
N GLY A 86 14.62 -8.75 6.48
CA GLY A 86 14.69 -7.32 6.15
C GLY A 86 13.34 -6.60 6.10
N ASN A 87 12.23 -7.29 6.41
CA ASN A 87 10.88 -6.72 6.32
C ASN A 87 10.59 -5.65 7.40
N THR A 88 11.43 -5.58 8.43
CA THR A 88 11.39 -4.54 9.45
C THR A 88 12.70 -3.78 9.49
N ALA A 89 12.60 -2.49 9.81
CA ALA A 89 13.75 -1.64 10.05
C ALA A 89 13.55 -0.81 11.31
N THR A 90 14.66 -0.37 11.89
CA THR A 90 14.66 0.69 12.90
C THR A 90 15.39 1.88 12.34
N SER A 91 14.80 3.06 12.44
CA SER A 91 15.42 4.30 12.02
C SER A 91 15.52 5.28 13.19
N SER A 92 16.54 6.12 13.13
CA SER A 92 16.64 7.26 14.02
C SER A 92 17.20 8.46 13.30
N SER A 93 16.66 9.63 13.61
CA SER A 93 17.15 10.92 13.14
C SER A 93 17.38 11.82 14.35
N THR A 94 18.57 12.42 14.43
CA THR A 94 18.91 13.38 15.48
C THR A 94 19.22 14.73 14.85
N ASP A 95 18.39 15.73 15.15
CA ASP A 95 18.63 17.12 14.77
C ASP A 95 19.92 17.61 15.44
N ARG A 96 20.88 18.08 14.64
CA ARG A 96 22.17 18.54 15.14
C ARG A 96 22.13 19.86 15.91
N ALA A 97 21.17 20.74 15.60
CA ALA A 97 21.04 22.03 16.25
C ALA A 97 20.36 21.90 17.62
N SER A 98 19.29 21.09 17.70
CA SER A 98 18.50 20.93 18.92
C SER A 98 18.88 19.70 19.76
N GLY A 99 19.56 18.71 19.17
CA GLY A 99 19.82 17.41 19.79
C GLY A 99 18.58 16.52 19.92
N ILE A 100 17.42 16.97 19.44
CA ILE A 100 16.17 16.22 19.50
C ILE A 100 16.31 14.99 18.60
N ARG A 101 15.93 13.83 19.16
CA ARG A 101 16.00 12.54 18.50
C ARG A 101 14.61 11.98 18.27
N CYS A 102 14.38 11.49 17.05
CA CYS A 102 13.22 10.70 16.66
C CYS A 102 13.70 9.28 16.37
N GLU A 103 13.00 8.29 16.90
CA GLU A 103 13.23 6.87 16.67
C GLU A 103 11.95 6.23 16.14
N ARG A 104 12.07 5.37 15.14
CA ARG A 104 10.93 4.72 14.49
C ARG A 104 11.19 3.23 14.31
N HIS A 105 10.15 2.44 14.55
CA HIS A 105 10.08 1.07 14.05
C HIS A 105 9.30 1.10 12.74
N GLU A 106 9.86 0.50 11.70
CA GLU A 106 9.40 0.65 10.33
C GLU A 106 9.12 -0.71 9.71
N VAL A 107 8.09 -0.76 8.88
CA VAL A 107 7.70 -1.95 8.12
C VAL A 107 7.91 -1.67 6.64
N VAL A 108 8.58 -2.58 5.95
CA VAL A 108 8.79 -2.50 4.49
C VAL A 108 7.45 -2.74 3.79
N THR A 109 7.07 -1.77 2.98
CA THR A 109 5.80 -1.74 2.22
C THR A 109 6.02 -1.94 0.73
N ALA A 110 7.22 -1.66 0.22
CA ALA A 110 7.61 -2.01 -1.15
C ALA A 110 9.11 -2.33 -1.17
N SER A 111 9.50 -3.29 -2.02
CA SER A 111 10.89 -3.71 -2.18
C SER A 111 11.19 -4.04 -3.63
N THR A 112 12.35 -3.58 -4.07
CA THR A 112 13.04 -4.00 -5.29
C THR A 112 14.50 -4.26 -4.94
N ASP A 113 15.31 -4.72 -5.90
CA ASP A 113 16.74 -4.96 -5.66
C ASP A 113 17.53 -3.70 -5.29
N THR A 114 17.03 -2.52 -5.65
CA THR A 114 17.73 -1.23 -5.48
C THR A 114 16.93 -0.18 -4.74
N GLU A 115 15.68 -0.44 -4.37
CA GLU A 115 14.83 0.54 -3.69
C GLU A 115 13.92 -0.14 -2.66
N LEU A 116 13.84 0.43 -1.46
CA LEU A 116 12.84 0.07 -0.45
C LEU A 116 11.96 1.28 -0.11
N THR A 117 10.67 1.02 0.09
CA THR A 117 9.75 1.95 0.74
C THR A 117 9.29 1.34 2.05
N PHE A 118 9.38 2.09 3.13
CA PHE A 118 8.93 1.65 4.44
C PHE A 118 8.06 2.72 5.11
N GLN A 119 7.16 2.25 5.97
CA GLN A 119 6.25 3.08 6.73
C GLN A 119 6.54 2.91 8.22
N ALA A 120 6.63 4.02 8.93
CA ALA A 120 6.75 4.01 10.38
C ALA A 120 5.49 3.39 10.99
N ASP A 121 5.64 2.29 11.70
CA ASP A 121 4.57 1.65 12.47
C ASP A 121 4.44 2.33 13.83
N THR A 122 5.58 2.49 14.51
CA THR A 122 5.67 3.25 15.76
C THR A 122 6.76 4.30 15.68
N ALA A 123 6.59 5.38 16.45
CA ALA A 123 7.53 6.48 16.52
C ALA A 123 7.60 7.01 17.96
N THR A 124 8.81 7.26 18.45
CA THR A 124 9.07 7.83 19.77
C THR A 124 10.14 8.90 19.66
N GLY A 125 9.93 10.05 20.32
CA GLY A 125 10.89 11.15 20.27
C GLY A 125 10.23 12.51 20.43
N GLY A 126 10.91 13.54 19.93
CA GLY A 126 10.43 14.92 19.94
C GLY A 126 9.44 15.26 18.82
N GLU A 127 9.12 16.55 18.70
CA GLU A 127 8.19 17.09 17.71
C GLU A 127 8.57 16.70 16.27
N GLY A 128 7.58 16.27 15.47
CA GLY A 128 7.79 15.82 14.08
C GLY A 128 8.13 14.33 13.92
N CYS A 129 8.06 13.55 15.01
CA CYS A 129 8.23 12.10 15.01
C CYS A 129 6.86 11.41 14.86
N ASP A 130 6.29 11.44 13.66
CA ASP A 130 4.93 10.94 13.42
C ASP A 130 4.92 9.48 12.94
N PRO A 131 4.07 8.61 13.52
CA PRO A 131 3.81 7.29 12.95
C PRO A 131 3.12 7.42 11.59
N GLY A 132 3.20 6.39 10.76
CA GLY A 132 2.65 6.37 9.41
C GLY A 132 3.48 7.12 8.36
N THR A 133 4.56 7.80 8.76
CA THR A 133 5.48 8.46 7.82
C THR A 133 6.12 7.44 6.89
N LYS A 134 6.02 7.66 5.58
CA LYS A 134 6.68 6.83 4.57
C LYS A 134 8.05 7.40 4.23
N SER A 135 9.07 6.57 4.22
CA SER A 135 10.40 6.94 3.73
C SER A 135 10.83 5.97 2.65
N THR A 136 11.72 6.43 1.77
CA THR A 136 12.29 5.63 0.70
C THR A 136 13.80 5.63 0.80
N VAL A 137 14.39 4.52 0.38
CA VAL A 137 15.84 4.37 0.26
C VAL A 137 16.20 3.77 -1.07
N GLN A 138 17.26 4.28 -1.70
CA GLN A 138 17.77 3.76 -2.95
C GLN A 138 19.23 3.35 -2.79
N LEU A 139 19.52 2.08 -3.04
CA LEU A 139 20.87 1.53 -3.03
C LEU A 139 21.57 1.85 -4.36
N HIS A 140 22.75 2.46 -4.25
CA HIS A 140 23.61 2.78 -5.37
C HIS A 140 24.66 1.69 -5.63
N THR A 141 25.19 1.70 -6.86
CA THR A 141 26.26 0.78 -7.28
C THR A 141 27.57 1.01 -6.54
N ASP A 142 27.79 2.20 -5.97
CA ASP A 142 28.94 2.52 -5.12
C ASP A 142 28.77 2.02 -3.67
N GLY A 143 27.67 1.34 -3.36
CA GLY A 143 27.35 0.82 -2.03
C GLY A 143 26.87 1.89 -1.06
N SER A 144 26.53 3.10 -1.51
CA SER A 144 25.78 4.09 -0.72
C SER A 144 24.28 3.88 -0.81
N LEU A 145 23.56 4.53 0.10
CA LEU A 145 22.11 4.49 0.16
C LEU A 145 21.57 5.92 0.22
N ASP A 146 20.87 6.36 -0.82
CA ASP A 146 20.15 7.62 -0.78
C ASP A 146 18.90 7.46 0.05
N TYR A 147 18.73 8.32 1.04
CA TYR A 147 17.63 8.31 1.98
C TYR A 147 16.71 9.51 1.72
N ARG A 148 15.40 9.27 1.77
CA ARG A 148 14.39 10.31 1.65
C ARG A 148 13.24 10.07 2.63
N SER A 149 12.94 11.05 3.47
CA SER A 149 11.77 11.04 4.35
C SER A 149 11.09 12.40 4.37
N PRO A 150 9.75 12.47 4.45
CA PRO A 150 9.07 13.67 4.92
C PRO A 150 9.60 14.04 6.31
N GLY A 151 9.72 15.34 6.57
CA GLY A 151 10.05 15.88 7.88
C GLY A 151 9.47 17.28 8.06
N ARG A 152 9.67 17.86 9.24
CA ARG A 152 9.34 19.25 9.49
C ARG A 152 10.09 20.13 8.49
N GLY A 153 9.40 21.06 7.84
CA GLY A 153 10.04 22.03 6.94
C GLY A 153 10.40 21.51 5.54
N GLY A 154 10.12 20.24 5.22
CA GLY A 154 10.30 19.74 3.85
C GLY A 154 10.63 18.26 3.78
N THR A 155 11.06 17.83 2.59
CA THR A 155 11.66 16.51 2.42
C THR A 155 13.08 16.54 2.98
N VAL A 156 13.38 15.62 3.89
CA VAL A 156 14.73 15.34 4.37
C VAL A 156 15.37 14.35 3.40
N THR A 157 16.53 14.72 2.84
CA THR A 157 17.30 13.88 1.91
C THR A 157 18.74 13.77 2.38
N GLY A 158 19.37 12.62 2.16
CA GLY A 158 20.77 12.42 2.52
C GLY A 158 21.35 11.15 1.92
N THR A 159 22.65 10.96 2.10
CA THR A 159 23.34 9.73 1.67
C THR A 159 23.87 9.01 2.90
N LEU A 160 23.52 7.75 3.02
CA LEU A 160 23.95 6.85 4.09
C LEU A 160 25.03 5.90 3.56
N ARG A 161 25.92 5.48 4.45
CA ARG A 161 26.97 4.50 4.20
C ARG A 161 26.82 3.36 5.20
N LYS A 162 27.20 2.16 4.78
CA LYS A 162 27.18 0.98 5.64
C LYS A 162 28.16 1.16 6.80
N GLY A 163 27.68 0.90 8.01
CA GLY A 163 28.45 1.01 9.26
C GLY A 163 29.22 -0.25 9.61
#